data_AF-A0A0D7A9J9-F1
#
_entry.id   AF-A0A0D7A9J9-F1
#
_cell.length_a   1.000
_cell.length_b   1.000
_cell.length_c   1.000
_cell.angle_alpha   90.00
_cell.angle_beta   90.00
_cell.angle_gamma   90.00
#
_symmetry.space_group_name_H-M   'P 1'
#
loop_
_entity.id
_entity.type
_entity.pdbx_description
1 polymer ?
#
loop_
_entity_poly.entity_id
_entity_poly.type
_entity_poly.pdbx_seq_one_letter_code
_entity_poly.pdbx_strand_id
1 'polypeptide(L)'
;MAFKLQVLCPKVIQIVNTRDSGRLYSVPTIELSTGMEVPWLGWGNGSGNARKTAFESGKIALASGFQHIDTAQGYGNEVETGNTIRISGIPKDNIFVTSKREPRLISFRLLLYHIHAFYHSISDR
;
A
#
# COMPACT_ATOMS: atom_id res chain seq x y z
N MET A 1 -21.28 15.63 2.80
CA MET A 1 -21.12 14.37 2.03
C MET A 1 -21.18 13.20 3.00
N ALA A 2 -21.97 12.16 2.71
CA ALA A 2 -22.13 11.01 3.60
C ALA A 2 -21.57 9.77 2.90
N PHE A 3 -20.41 9.29 3.36
CA PHE A 3 -19.83 8.02 2.94
C PHE A 3 -20.37 6.93 3.86
N LYS A 4 -20.73 5.76 3.31
CA LYS A 4 -21.14 4.61 4.13
C LYS A 4 -20.18 3.47 3.88
N LEU A 5 -19.73 2.87 4.97
CA LEU A 5 -18.98 1.62 4.94
C LEU A 5 -19.99 0.53 4.57
N GLN A 6 -19.89 -0.03 3.37
CA GLN A 6 -20.66 -1.21 2.99
C GLN A 6 -19.81 -2.45 3.24
N VAL A 7 -20.29 -3.30 4.13
CA VAL A 7 -19.69 -4.60 4.42
C VAL A 7 -20.22 -5.58 3.38
N LEU A 8 -19.38 -5.98 2.42
CA LEU A 8 -19.75 -6.94 1.37
C LEU A 8 -19.61 -8.39 1.86
N CYS A 9 -18.71 -8.63 2.81
CA CYS A 9 -18.54 -9.87 3.55
C CYS A 9 -17.80 -9.56 4.87
N PRO A 10 -17.67 -10.50 5.84
CA PRO A 10 -17.12 -10.20 7.17
C PRO A 10 -15.72 -9.59 7.22
N LYS A 11 -15.00 -9.52 6.08
CA LYS A 11 -13.61 -9.03 5.98
C LYS A 11 -13.38 -8.00 4.87
N VAL A 12 -14.40 -7.55 4.14
CA VAL A 12 -14.24 -6.56 3.05
C VAL A 12 -15.16 -5.39 3.31
N ILE A 13 -14.55 -4.22 3.54
CA ILE A 13 -15.25 -2.95 3.64
C ILE A 13 -14.95 -2.18 2.35
N GLN A 14 -16.01 -1.82 1.62
CA GLN A 14 -15.93 -0.89 0.50
C GLN A 14 -16.44 0.48 0.98
N ILE A 15 -15.68 1.54 0.70
CA ILE A 15 -16.18 2.90 0.87
C ILE A 15 -17.05 3.19 -0.36
N VAL A 16 -18.37 3.15 -0.18
CA VAL A 16 -19.33 3.47 -1.24
C VAL A 16 -20.11 4.73 -0.84
N ASN A 17 -20.25 5.63 -1.80
CA ASN A 17 -21.16 6.75 -1.67
C ASN A 17 -22.59 6.22 -1.83
N THR A 18 -23.44 6.43 -0.83
CA THR A 18 -24.80 5.83 -0.75
C THR A 18 -25.80 6.35 -1.77
N ARG A 19 -25.40 7.32 -2.60
CA ARG A 19 -26.27 7.94 -3.61
C ARG A 19 -26.03 7.44 -5.03
N ASP A 20 -24.98 6.66 -5.27
CA ASP A 20 -24.57 6.31 -6.63
C ASP A 20 -24.77 4.81 -6.85
N SER A 21 -25.59 4.50 -7.85
CA SER A 21 -26.13 3.20 -8.22
C SER A 21 -25.06 2.20 -8.69
N GLY A 22 -24.24 1.67 -7.77
CA GLY A 22 -23.22 0.67 -8.10
C GLY A 22 -22.02 1.22 -8.87
N ARG A 23 -21.80 2.55 -8.85
CA ARG A 23 -20.65 3.17 -9.50
C ARG A 23 -19.38 2.79 -8.75
N LEU A 24 -18.47 2.09 -9.42
CA LEU A 24 -17.11 1.87 -8.93
C LEU A 24 -16.40 3.22 -8.90
N TYR A 25 -16.03 3.68 -7.71
CA TYR A 25 -15.20 4.87 -7.55
C TYR A 25 -13.74 4.44 -7.62
N SER A 26 -13.05 4.85 -8.68
CA SER A 26 -11.59 4.83 -8.68
C SER A 26 -11.09 5.87 -7.68
N VAL A 27 -10.03 5.52 -6.94
CA VAL A 27 -9.32 6.48 -6.09
C VAL A 27 -8.68 7.53 -7.01
N PRO A 28 -8.97 8.83 -6.84
CA PRO A 28 -8.37 9.88 -7.69
C PRO A 28 -6.85 9.93 -7.47
N THR A 29 -6.13 10.45 -8.46
CA THR A 29 -4.68 10.66 -8.42
C THR A 29 -4.33 12.13 -8.17
N ILE A 30 -3.16 12.38 -7.58
CA ILE A 30 -2.46 13.67 -7.62
C ILE A 30 -1.30 13.54 -8.58
N GLU A 31 -1.16 14.52 -9.47
CA GLU A 31 0.06 14.71 -10.25
C GLU A 31 1.13 15.41 -9.38
N LEU A 32 2.29 14.77 -9.26
CA LEU A 32 3.47 15.38 -8.64
C LEU A 32 4.13 16.36 -9.62
N SER A 33 5.03 17.20 -9.13
CA SER A 33 5.82 18.10 -9.98
C SER A 33 6.69 17.39 -11.03
N THR A 34 6.86 16.07 -10.90
CA THR A 34 7.55 15.20 -11.85
C THR A 34 6.64 14.66 -12.96
N GLY A 35 5.34 14.96 -12.94
CA GLY A 35 4.32 14.38 -13.83
C GLY A 35 3.85 12.98 -13.43
N MET A 36 4.34 12.43 -12.31
CA MET A 36 3.91 11.13 -11.81
C MET A 36 2.57 11.23 -11.09
N GLU A 37 1.67 10.29 -11.38
CA GLU A 37 0.37 10.19 -10.71
C GLU A 37 0.45 9.31 -9.46
N VAL A 38 -0.06 9.81 -8.34
CA VAL A 38 -0.09 9.10 -7.04
C VAL A 38 -1.53 8.96 -6.56
N PRO A 39 -2.01 7.76 -6.21
CA PRO A 39 -3.35 7.61 -5.65
C PRO A 39 -3.51 8.39 -4.33
N TRP A 40 -4.59 9.16 -4.23
CA TRP A 40 -4.93 9.98 -3.04
C TRP A 40 -4.98 9.18 -1.75
N LEU A 41 -5.49 7.96 -1.84
CA LEU A 41 -5.73 7.10 -0.69
C LEU A 41 -4.72 5.97 -0.66
N GLY A 42 -3.88 5.97 0.37
CA GLY A 42 -2.91 4.91 0.65
C GLY A 42 -3.19 4.19 1.96
N TRP A 43 -2.78 2.93 2.03
CA TRP A 43 -2.76 2.15 3.27
C TRP A 43 -1.38 2.26 3.92
N GLY A 44 -1.30 2.90 5.08
CA GLY A 44 -0.09 3.01 5.88
C GLY A 44 0.02 1.90 6.93
N ASN A 45 1.18 1.23 6.97
CA ASN A 45 1.40 0.07 7.84
C ASN A 45 2.42 0.29 8.97
N GLY A 46 2.72 1.54 9.30
CA GLY A 46 3.77 1.90 10.27
C GLY A 46 3.37 1.93 11.75
N SER A 47 2.08 1.82 12.08
CA SER A 47 1.59 2.04 13.44
C SER A 47 0.52 1.01 13.87
N GLY A 48 0.24 0.99 15.17
CA GLY A 48 -0.77 0.13 15.78
C GLY A 48 -0.59 -1.35 15.43
N ASN A 49 -1.70 -2.04 15.19
CA ASN A 49 -1.67 -3.45 14.80
C ASN A 49 -1.19 -3.66 13.37
N ALA A 50 -1.42 -2.72 12.46
CA ALA A 50 -0.99 -2.84 11.06
C ALA A 50 0.53 -3.06 10.93
N ARG A 51 1.30 -2.48 11.86
CA ARG A 51 2.75 -2.73 11.94
C ARG A 51 3.09 -4.20 12.16
N LYS A 52 2.33 -4.90 12.99
CA LYS A 52 2.53 -6.30 13.38
C LYS A 52 1.84 -7.29 12.43
N THR A 53 0.84 -6.83 11.68
CA THR A 53 0.01 -7.67 10.82
C THR A 53 0.07 -7.23 9.36
N ALA A 54 1.21 -6.67 8.91
CA ALA A 54 1.35 -6.07 7.59
C ALA A 54 0.94 -7.04 6.45
N PHE A 55 1.20 -8.33 6.60
CA PHE A 55 0.74 -9.34 5.63
C PHE A 55 -0.79 -9.48 5.57
N GLU A 56 -1.43 -9.76 6.72
CA GLU A 56 -2.88 -9.97 6.78
C GLU A 56 -3.67 -8.69 6.50
N SER A 57 -3.26 -7.57 7.09
CA SER A 57 -3.91 -6.28 6.89
C SER A 57 -3.67 -5.71 5.50
N GLY A 58 -2.49 -5.96 4.91
CA GLY A 58 -2.19 -5.59 3.53
C GLY A 58 -3.04 -6.35 2.51
N LYS A 59 -3.27 -7.65 2.72
CA LYS A 59 -4.20 -8.43 1.87
C LYS A 59 -5.60 -7.83 1.87
N ILE A 60 -6.09 -7.44 3.06
CA ILE A 60 -7.39 -6.80 3.21
C ILE A 60 -7.40 -5.45 2.49
N ALA A 61 -6.36 -4.63 2.66
CA ALA A 61 -6.26 -3.34 1.98
C ALA A 61 -6.30 -3.49 0.45
N LEU A 62 -5.48 -4.37 -0.13
CA LEU A 62 -5.47 -4.61 -1.58
C LEU A 62 -6.82 -5.18 -2.07
N ALA A 63 -7.43 -6.12 -1.33
CA ALA A 63 -8.75 -6.66 -1.67
C ALA A 63 -9.89 -5.62 -1.56
N SER A 64 -9.72 -4.61 -0.70
CA SER A 64 -10.63 -3.46 -0.58
C SER A 64 -10.43 -2.40 -1.67
N GLY A 65 -9.46 -2.57 -2.57
CA GLY A 65 -9.21 -1.66 -3.69
C GLY A 65 -8.15 -0.60 -3.44
N PHE A 66 -7.35 -0.70 -2.37
CA PHE A 66 -6.19 0.16 -2.21
C PHE A 66 -5.14 -0.19 -3.27
N GLN A 67 -4.61 0.85 -3.93
CA GLN A 67 -3.53 0.73 -4.91
C GLN A 67 -2.29 1.56 -4.51
N HIS A 68 -2.30 2.14 -3.31
CA HIS A 68 -1.16 2.84 -2.73
C HIS A 68 -0.85 2.26 -1.36
N ILE A 69 0.39 1.81 -1.16
CA ILE A 69 0.91 1.28 0.10
C ILE A 69 2.01 2.20 0.62
N ASP A 70 1.92 2.59 1.89
CA ASP A 70 2.94 3.36 2.60
C ASP A 70 3.61 2.50 3.68
N THR A 71 4.92 2.28 3.53
CA THR A 71 5.77 1.55 4.47
C THR A 71 7.07 2.33 4.74
N ALA A 72 8.00 1.73 5.50
CA ALA A 72 9.32 2.26 5.77
C ALA A 72 10.25 1.17 6.32
N GLN A 73 11.55 1.31 6.07
CA GLN A 73 12.59 0.45 6.66
C GLN A 73 12.49 0.40 8.19
N GLY A 74 12.26 1.55 8.83
CA GLY A 74 12.13 1.65 10.29
C GLY A 74 10.88 0.97 10.87
N TYR A 75 9.92 0.58 10.05
CA TYR A 75 8.73 -0.17 10.51
C TYR A 75 9.07 -1.63 10.77
N GLY A 76 10.07 -2.18 10.08
CA GLY A 76 10.52 -3.56 10.24
C GLY A 76 9.55 -4.58 9.65
N ASN A 77 8.74 -4.20 8.66
CA ASN A 77 7.72 -5.04 8.04
C ASN A 77 7.68 -4.96 6.50
N GLU A 78 8.77 -4.50 5.89
CA GLU A 78 8.91 -4.38 4.42
C GLU A 78 8.88 -5.75 3.73
N VAL A 79 9.38 -6.81 4.37
CA VAL A 79 9.35 -8.18 3.83
C VAL A 79 7.90 -8.68 3.71
N GLU A 80 7.12 -8.50 4.78
CA GLU A 80 5.69 -8.82 4.82
C GLU A 80 4.89 -7.99 3.82
N THR A 81 5.28 -6.72 3.63
CA THR A 81 4.69 -5.83 2.62
C THR A 81 4.96 -6.34 1.21
N GLY A 82 6.21 -6.70 0.89
CA GLY A 82 6.57 -7.28 -0.40
C GLY A 82 5.86 -8.60 -0.68
N ASN A 83 5.76 -9.47 0.33
CA ASN A 83 5.01 -10.72 0.23
C ASN A 83 3.53 -10.48 -0.08
N THR A 84 2.88 -9.53 0.61
CA THR A 84 1.49 -9.13 0.34
C THR A 84 1.30 -8.75 -1.12
N ILE A 85 2.18 -7.88 -1.64
CA ILE A 85 2.11 -7.40 -3.02
C ILE A 85 2.25 -8.57 -4.00
N ARG A 86 3.24 -9.46 -3.78
CA ARG A 86 3.48 -10.62 -4.65
C ARG A 86 2.27 -11.55 -4.73
N ILE A 87 1.65 -11.88 -3.60
CA ILE A 87 0.52 -12.81 -3.58
C ILE A 87 -0.82 -12.19 -4.01
N SER A 88 -0.91 -10.86 -4.08
CA SER A 88 -2.15 -10.16 -4.40
C SER A 88 -2.66 -10.43 -5.82
N GLY A 89 -1.77 -10.85 -6.73
CA GLY A 89 -2.06 -11.01 -8.15
C GLY A 89 -2.15 -9.70 -8.94
N ILE A 90 -2.29 -8.54 -8.29
CA ILE A 90 -2.40 -7.22 -8.93
C ILE A 90 -1.07 -6.89 -9.63
N PRO A 91 -1.03 -6.54 -10.93
CA PRO A 91 0.21 -6.17 -11.62
C PRO A 91 1.01 -5.12 -10.85
N LYS A 92 2.34 -5.26 -10.80
CA LYS A 92 3.19 -4.38 -9.98
C LYS A 92 3.03 -2.90 -10.37
N ASP A 93 2.86 -2.64 -11.66
CA ASP A 93 2.72 -1.29 -12.22
C ASP A 93 1.37 -0.64 -11.83
N ASN A 94 0.45 -1.42 -11.25
CA ASN A 94 -0.83 -0.94 -10.73
C ASN A 94 -0.80 -0.69 -9.21
N ILE A 95 0.36 -0.82 -8.55
CA ILE A 95 0.52 -0.54 -7.11
C ILE A 95 1.60 0.53 -6.93
N PHE A 96 1.20 1.66 -6.36
CA PHE A 96 2.10 2.68 -5.88
C PHE A 96 2.65 2.31 -4.50
N VAL A 97 3.97 2.18 -4.36
CA VAL A 97 4.60 1.82 -3.07
C VAL A 97 5.54 2.92 -2.62
N THR A 98 5.29 3.44 -1.43
CA THR A 98 6.16 4.41 -0.75
C THR A 98 6.95 3.69 0.35
N SER A 99 8.28 3.82 0.35
CA SER A 99 9.12 3.46 1.49
C SER A 99 10.05 4.62 1.88
N LYS A 100 10.49 4.62 3.14
CA LYS A 100 11.28 5.67 3.77
C LYS A 100 12.54 5.04 4.37
N ARG A 101 13.68 5.71 4.19
CA ARG A 101 14.95 5.25 4.75
C ARG A 101 14.95 5.32 6.28
N GLU A 102 15.57 4.33 6.93
CA GLU A 102 15.83 4.38 8.38
C GLU A 102 16.93 5.43 8.66
N PRO A 103 16.64 6.50 9.43
CA PRO A 103 17.62 7.58 9.68
C PRO A 103 18.93 7.09 10.32
N ARG A 104 18.91 5.98 11.06
CA ARG A 104 20.12 5.40 11.66
C ARG A 104 21.06 4.73 10.64
N LEU A 105 20.61 4.47 9.41
CA LEU A 105 21.45 3.96 8.33
C LEU A 105 22.28 5.10 7.70
N ILE A 106 23.43 5.37 8.30
CA ILE A 106 24.37 6.40 7.83
C ILE A 106 25.20 5.97 6.61
N SER A 107 25.33 4.66 6.37
CA SER A 107 26.12 4.14 5.26
C SER A 107 25.31 4.12 3.97
N PHE A 108 25.80 4.84 2.95
CA PHE A 108 25.19 4.84 1.62
C PHE A 108 25.12 3.43 1.00
N ARG A 109 26.14 2.60 1.24
CA ARG A 109 26.15 1.21 0.76
C ARG A 109 25.05 0.37 1.41
N LEU A 110 24.84 0.53 2.71
CA LEU A 110 23.76 -0.18 3.40
C LEU A 110 22.39 0.33 2.95
N LEU A 111 22.24 1.64 2.75
CA LEU A 111 21.01 2.22 2.20
C LEU A 111 20.67 1.61 0.84
N LEU A 112 21.63 1.55 -0.09
CA LEU A 112 21.43 0.94 -1.41
C LEU A 112 21.08 -0.54 -1.31
N TYR A 113 21.76 -1.29 -0.44
CA TYR A 113 21.44 -2.70 -0.21
C TYR A 113 19.99 -2.89 0.23
N HIS A 114 19.52 -2.10 1.20
CA HIS A 114 18.14 -2.19 1.68
C HIS A 114 17.11 -1.79 0.61
N ILE A 115 17.35 -0.71 -0.14
CA ILE A 115 16.47 -0.31 -1.24
C ILE A 115 16.38 -1.42 -2.28
N HIS A 116 17.52 -2.00 -2.66
CA HIS A 116 17.58 -3.07 -3.64
C HIS A 116 16.87 -4.34 -3.15
N ALA A 117 17.12 -4.74 -1.90
CA ALA A 117 16.45 -5.90 -1.29
C ALA A 117 14.92 -5.73 -1.25
N PHE A 118 14.44 -4.54 -0.88
CA PHE A 118 13.00 -4.26 -0.88
C PHE A 118 12.43 -4.20 -2.30
N TYR A 119 13.14 -3.60 -3.25
CA TYR A 119 12.73 -3.58 -4.66
C TYR A 119 12.58 -5.00 -5.22
N HIS A 120 13.49 -5.93 -4.92
CA HIS A 120 13.37 -7.32 -5.35
C HIS A 120 12.24 -8.07 -4.64
N SER A 121 12.02 -7.77 -3.35
CA SER A 121 10.90 -8.37 -2.61
C SER A 121 9.53 -8.02 -3.21
N ILE A 122 9.40 -6.91 -3.95
CA ILE A 122 8.19 -6.55 -4.70
C ILE A 122 8.26 -6.93 -6.20
N SER A 123 9.46 -7.08 -6.76
CA SER A 123 9.65 -7.17 -8.22
C SER A 123 9.73 -8.58 -8.79
N ASP A 124 10.13 -9.60 -8.03
CA ASP A 124 10.26 -10.95 -8.60
C ASP A 124 8.86 -11.58 -8.79
N ARG A 125 8.25 -11.27 -9.93
CA ARG A 125 7.33 -12.15 -10.64
C ARG A 125 7.99 -12.53 -11.96
#